data_AF-A0A4Y2UT78-F1
#
_entry.id   AF-A0A4Y2UT78-F1
#
_cell.length_a   1.000
_cell.length_b   1.000
_cell.length_c   1.000
_cell.angle_alpha   90.00
_cell.angle_beta   90.00
_cell.angle_gamma   90.00
#
_symmetry.space_group_name_H-M   'P 1'
#
loop_
_entity.id
_entity.type
_entity.pdbx_description
1 polymer ?
#
loop_
_entity_poly.entity_id
_entity_poly.type
_entity_poly.pdbx_seq_one_letter_code
_entity_poly.pdbx_strand_id
1 'polypeptide(L)'
;MGIYPSLLLLQINWAGTVPERYFMTKDVEKFAKLNGVKKVVVPRQASFDVPVEVKRPGLVLDWEYEVTCYDIGFKVLFEEKGPNGTETEELIPMHKFETEYEPLRGSMICKRQGNYIIVFDNTYSWFNSKEVHYRTCLGSPKENPSILP
;
A
#
# COMPACT_ATOMS: atom_id res chain seq x y z
N MET A 1 18.30 -52.31 -21.84
CA MET A 1 18.81 -51.51 -20.71
C MET A 1 19.60 -50.35 -21.27
N GLY A 2 19.22 -49.12 -20.91
CA GLY A 2 19.87 -47.90 -21.37
C GLY A 2 18.88 -46.75 -21.33
N ILE A 3 18.57 -46.28 -20.12
CA ILE A 3 17.75 -45.09 -19.87
C ILE A 3 18.73 -43.91 -19.88
N TYR A 4 18.56 -42.95 -20.78
CA TYR A 4 19.17 -41.63 -20.64
C TYR A 4 18.05 -40.59 -20.52
N PRO A 5 17.98 -39.84 -19.42
CA PRO A 5 16.92 -38.88 -19.21
C PRO A 5 17.19 -37.64 -20.06
N SER A 6 16.19 -37.22 -20.82
CA SER A 6 16.11 -35.90 -21.45
C SER A 6 16.24 -34.82 -20.36
N LEU A 7 17.44 -34.27 -20.21
CA LEU A 7 17.72 -33.09 -19.40
C LEU A 7 16.89 -31.92 -19.94
N LEU A 8 15.88 -31.48 -19.17
CA LEU A 8 15.33 -30.14 -19.29
C LEU A 8 16.48 -29.15 -19.10
N LEU A 9 16.91 -28.51 -20.20
CA LEU A 9 17.80 -27.37 -20.13
C LEU A 9 17.02 -26.22 -19.49
N LEU A 10 17.21 -26.05 -18.19
CA LEU A 10 16.84 -24.83 -17.49
C LEU A 10 17.74 -23.72 -18.03
N GLN A 11 17.23 -22.95 -18.98
CA GLN A 11 17.97 -21.86 -19.60
C GLN A 11 18.04 -20.70 -18.60
N ILE A 12 19.06 -20.73 -17.74
CA ILE A 12 19.34 -19.62 -16.80
C ILE A 12 19.83 -18.44 -17.64
N ASN A 13 19.03 -17.39 -17.70
CA ASN A 13 19.39 -16.16 -18.40
C ASN A 13 20.34 -15.35 -17.51
N TRP A 14 21.61 -15.26 -17.92
CA TRP A 14 22.60 -14.43 -17.24
C TRP A 14 22.27 -12.97 -17.51
N ALA A 15 22.00 -12.21 -16.45
CA ALA A 15 21.51 -10.83 -16.49
C ALA A 15 22.29 -9.96 -17.49
N GLY A 16 21.65 -9.63 -18.62
CA GLY A 16 22.09 -8.57 -19.52
C GLY A 16 21.70 -7.20 -18.96
N THR A 17 22.37 -6.13 -19.40
CA THR A 17 22.00 -4.76 -19.05
C THR A 17 20.55 -4.52 -19.46
N VAL A 18 19.68 -4.21 -18.49
CA VAL A 18 18.28 -3.86 -18.75
C VAL A 18 18.26 -2.64 -19.68
N PRO A 19 17.60 -2.70 -20.85
CA PRO A 19 17.54 -1.55 -21.74
C PRO A 19 16.93 -0.33 -21.04
N GLU A 20 17.48 0.86 -21.30
CA GLU A 20 17.09 2.11 -20.63
C GLU A 20 15.59 2.43 -20.74
N ARG A 21 14.92 2.00 -21.82
CA ARG A 21 13.46 2.09 -21.97
C ARG A 21 12.64 1.36 -20.90
N TYR A 22 13.26 0.44 -20.16
CA TYR A 22 12.65 -0.26 -19.01
C TYR A 22 13.12 0.31 -17.68
N PHE A 23 14.00 1.32 -17.67
CA PHE A 23 14.35 2.02 -16.44
C PHE A 23 13.12 2.80 -15.98
N MET A 24 12.72 2.57 -14.73
CA MET A 24 11.66 3.34 -14.11
C MET A 24 12.26 4.67 -13.65
N THR A 25 11.72 5.78 -14.12
CA THR A 25 12.06 7.11 -13.61
C THR A 25 11.06 7.49 -12.53
N LYS A 26 11.55 7.99 -11.38
CA LYS A 26 10.71 8.52 -10.31
C LYS A 26 9.91 9.73 -10.81
N ASP A 27 8.64 9.51 -11.16
CA ASP A 27 7.71 10.56 -11.59
C ASP A 27 6.56 10.67 -10.59
N VAL A 28 6.88 11.23 -9.42
CA VAL A 28 5.92 11.51 -8.34
C VAL A 28 4.78 12.40 -8.85
N GLU A 29 5.07 13.27 -9.83
CA GLU A 29 4.05 14.16 -10.39
C GLU A 29 2.95 13.38 -11.12
N LYS A 30 3.29 12.26 -11.77
CA LYS A 30 2.31 11.43 -12.46
C LYS A 30 1.25 10.91 -11.50
N PHE A 31 1.66 10.38 -10.34
CA PHE A 31 0.72 9.90 -9.32
C PHE A 31 -0.06 11.05 -8.69
N ALA A 32 0.63 12.15 -8.33
CA ALA A 32 0.01 13.34 -7.75
C ALA A 32 -1.10 13.96 -8.63
N LYS A 33 -1.02 13.79 -9.96
CA LYS A 33 -2.01 14.28 -10.93
C LYS A 33 -3.23 13.36 -11.11
N LEU A 34 -3.23 12.15 -10.52
CA LEU A 34 -4.37 11.24 -10.63
C LEU A 34 -5.59 11.74 -9.84
N ASN A 35 -6.78 11.42 -10.33
CA ASN A 35 -8.02 11.77 -9.65
C ASN A 35 -8.11 11.14 -8.26
N GLY A 36 -8.54 11.96 -7.28
CA GLY A 36 -8.75 11.53 -5.90
C GLY A 36 -7.48 11.43 -5.05
N VAL A 37 -6.31 11.72 -5.61
CA VAL A 37 -5.06 11.80 -4.85
C VAL A 37 -5.05 13.08 -4.00
N LYS A 38 -4.65 12.92 -2.74
CA LYS A 38 -4.49 13.97 -1.75
C LYS A 38 -3.02 14.07 -1.38
N LYS A 39 -2.57 15.28 -1.06
CA LYS A 39 -1.22 15.55 -0.56
C LYS A 39 -1.29 15.88 0.93
N VAL A 40 -0.39 15.28 1.71
CA VAL A 40 -0.16 15.63 3.10
C VAL A 40 1.33 15.75 3.38
N VAL A 41 1.69 16.68 4.27
CA VAL A 41 3.04 16.78 4.81
C VAL A 41 2.97 16.31 6.26
N VAL A 42 3.61 15.19 6.56
CA VAL A 42 3.72 14.65 7.92
C VAL A 42 4.96 15.26 8.57
N PRO A 43 4.81 16.13 9.60
CA PRO A 43 5.95 16.71 10.30
C PRO A 43 6.85 15.65 10.94
N ARG A 44 8.08 16.02 11.29
CA ARG A 44 8.91 15.18 12.15
C ARG A 44 8.19 14.91 13.47
N GLN A 45 8.44 13.75 14.09
CA GLN A 45 7.87 13.39 15.39
C GLN A 45 6.33 13.39 15.42
N ALA A 46 5.67 13.20 14.27
CA ALA A 46 4.21 13.21 14.14
C ALA A 46 3.71 12.05 13.28
N SER A 47 2.40 11.80 13.33
CA SER A 47 1.68 10.91 12.42
C SER A 47 0.52 11.64 11.77
N PHE A 48 -0.01 11.07 10.69
CA PHE A 48 -1.22 11.52 10.04
C PHE A 48 -2.17 10.36 9.78
N ASP A 49 -3.40 10.51 10.25
CA ASP A 49 -4.40 9.46 10.27
C ASP A 49 -5.45 9.70 9.20
N VAL A 50 -5.79 8.66 8.46
CA VAL A 50 -6.83 8.64 7.43
C VAL A 50 -7.93 7.69 7.87
N PRO A 51 -8.96 8.19 8.60
CA PRO A 51 -10.06 7.36 9.05
C PRO A 51 -10.99 7.02 7.88
N VAL A 52 -11.42 5.75 7.83
CA VAL A 52 -12.37 5.20 6.87
C VAL A 52 -13.48 4.48 7.63
N GLU A 53 -14.66 5.07 7.65
CA GLU A 53 -15.84 4.46 8.28
C GLU A 53 -16.40 3.32 7.40
N VAL A 54 -16.36 2.11 7.92
CA VAL A 54 -16.93 0.92 7.28
C VAL A 54 -18.27 0.62 7.90
N LYS A 55 -19.34 0.86 7.13
CA LYS A 55 -20.74 0.70 7.59
C LYS A 55 -21.23 -0.74 7.62
N ARG A 56 -20.56 -1.64 6.89
CA ARG A 56 -20.94 -3.05 6.81
C ARG A 56 -19.72 -3.92 6.51
N PRO A 57 -19.65 -5.15 7.05
CA PRO A 57 -18.62 -6.12 6.70
C PRO A 57 -18.61 -6.50 5.21
N GLY A 58 -17.45 -6.94 4.73
CA GLY A 58 -17.24 -7.45 3.38
C GLY A 58 -16.93 -6.38 2.33
N LEU A 59 -16.84 -5.11 2.72
CA LEU A 59 -16.29 -4.07 1.85
C LEU A 59 -14.79 -4.24 1.69
N VAL A 60 -14.25 -3.71 0.59
CA VAL A 60 -12.83 -3.70 0.27
C VAL A 60 -12.32 -2.27 0.43
N LEU A 61 -11.29 -2.13 1.26
CA LEU A 61 -10.52 -0.90 1.41
C LEU A 61 -9.24 -1.03 0.58
N ASP A 62 -9.15 -0.23 -0.47
CA ASP A 62 -7.97 -0.07 -1.30
C ASP A 62 -7.22 1.20 -0.89
N TRP A 63 -5.89 1.14 -0.89
CA TRP A 63 -5.03 2.30 -0.72
C TRP A 63 -3.91 2.32 -1.74
N GLU A 64 -3.49 3.53 -2.08
CA GLU A 64 -2.30 3.78 -2.88
C GLU A 64 -1.61 5.03 -2.32
N TYR A 65 -0.30 4.97 -2.13
CA TYR A 65 0.46 6.11 -1.65
C TYR A 65 1.88 6.17 -2.24
N GLU A 66 2.41 7.39 -2.30
CA GLU A 66 3.77 7.68 -2.71
C GLU A 66 4.37 8.75 -1.80
N VAL A 67 5.61 8.54 -1.39
CA VAL A 67 6.43 9.46 -0.59
C VAL A 67 7.45 10.15 -1.51
N THR A 68 7.47 11.47 -1.48
CA THR A 68 8.36 12.27 -2.32
C THR A 68 9.84 11.98 -2.01
N CYS A 69 10.20 11.82 -0.73
CA CYS A 69 11.56 11.50 -0.30
C CYS A 69 11.58 10.73 1.02
N TYR A 70 12.61 9.88 1.18
CA TYR A 70 12.81 8.99 2.33
C TYR A 70 11.67 7.97 2.51
N ASP A 71 11.69 7.29 3.64
CA ASP A 71 10.66 6.33 4.05
C ASP A 71 9.50 7.01 4.79
N ILE A 72 8.36 6.33 4.85
CA ILE A 72 7.29 6.64 5.81
C ILE A 72 6.88 5.35 6.52
N GLY A 73 6.56 5.44 7.80
CA GLY A 73 5.88 4.35 8.51
C GLY A 73 4.45 4.24 8.01
N PHE A 74 4.02 3.04 7.65
CA PHE A 74 2.66 2.73 7.23
C PHE A 74 2.11 1.62 8.12
N LYS A 75 0.93 1.82 8.68
CA LYS A 75 0.16 0.80 9.41
C LYS A 75 -1.33 1.00 9.20
N VAL A 76 -2.11 -0.04 9.48
CA VAL A 76 -3.57 0.03 9.47
C VAL A 76 -4.10 -0.42 10.82
N LEU A 77 -4.89 0.46 11.45
CA LEU A 77 -5.58 0.20 12.71
C LEU A 77 -7.06 -0.02 12.45
N PHE A 78 -7.72 -0.71 13.36
CA PHE A 78 -9.16 -0.84 13.41
C PHE A 78 -9.65 -0.39 14.79
N GLU A 79 -10.67 0.45 14.79
CA GLU A 79 -11.33 0.95 15.98
C GLU A 79 -12.82 0.63 15.97
N GLU A 80 -13.29 0.07 17.07
CA GLU A 80 -14.72 -0.10 17.33
C GLU A 80 -15.09 0.33 18.75
N LYS A 81 -16.38 0.63 18.94
CA LYS A 81 -16.91 0.91 20.27
C LYS A 81 -17.21 -0.40 20.98
N GLY A 82 -16.37 -0.75 21.96
CA GLY A 82 -16.59 -1.84 22.89
C GLY A 82 -17.40 -1.41 24.13
N PRO A 83 -17.71 -2.35 25.04
CA PRO A 83 -18.44 -2.07 26.27
C PRO A 83 -17.73 -1.07 27.20
N ASN A 84 -16.39 -1.05 27.15
CA ASN A 84 -15.54 -0.27 28.06
C ASN A 84 -14.89 0.96 27.39
N GLY A 85 -15.27 1.31 26.16
CA GLY A 85 -14.69 2.41 25.40
C GLY A 85 -14.31 2.01 23.97
N THR A 86 -13.47 2.81 23.32
CA THR A 86 -12.92 2.47 22.01
C THR A 86 -11.83 1.43 22.17
N GLU A 87 -11.97 0.31 21.47
CA GLU A 87 -10.94 -0.73 21.36
C GLU A 87 -10.21 -0.55 20.03
N THR A 88 -8.87 -0.54 20.08
CA THR A 88 -8.00 -0.37 18.91
C THR A 88 -7.20 -1.63 18.66
N GLU A 89 -7.26 -2.16 17.44
CA GLU A 89 -6.53 -3.33 16.99
C GLU A 89 -5.61 -2.94 15.81
N GLU A 90 -4.36 -3.41 15.81
CA GLU A 90 -3.45 -3.24 14.67
C GLU A 90 -3.67 -4.38 13.66
N LEU A 91 -4.24 -4.05 12.50
CA LEU A 91 -4.55 -5.03 11.45
C LEU A 91 -3.37 -5.25 10.49
N ILE A 92 -2.63 -4.17 10.20
CA ILE A 92 -1.39 -4.24 9.42
C ILE A 92 -0.30 -3.61 10.27
N PRO A 93 0.73 -4.39 10.67
CA PRO A 93 1.83 -3.88 11.45
C PRO A 93 2.58 -2.75 10.76
N MET A 94 3.24 -1.92 11.57
CA MET A 94 4.04 -0.82 11.02
C MET A 94 5.21 -1.34 10.18
N HIS A 95 5.23 -0.92 8.92
CA HIS A 95 6.35 -1.13 8.01
C HIS A 95 6.81 0.21 7.42
N LYS A 96 8.10 0.31 7.12
CA LYS A 96 8.69 1.51 6.54
C LYS A 96 9.09 1.24 5.11
N PHE A 97 8.62 2.09 4.20
CA PHE A 97 8.96 1.96 2.79
C PHE A 97 9.26 3.32 2.17
N GLU A 98 10.26 3.32 1.29
CA GLU A 98 10.47 4.36 0.29
C GLU A 98 9.72 3.95 -0.98
N THR A 99 9.01 4.88 -1.61
CA THR A 99 8.40 4.67 -2.92
C THR A 99 9.27 5.37 -3.95
N GLU A 100 10.30 4.66 -4.41
CA GLU A 100 11.32 5.25 -5.27
C GLU A 100 10.88 5.28 -6.75
N TYR A 101 10.12 4.28 -7.21
CA TYR A 101 9.80 4.13 -8.63
C TYR A 101 8.30 4.03 -8.92
N GLU A 102 7.51 3.53 -7.97
CA GLU A 102 6.06 3.38 -8.11
C GLU A 102 5.35 3.60 -6.77
N PRO A 103 4.08 4.05 -6.79
CA PRO A 103 3.25 4.10 -5.60
C PRO A 103 3.04 2.72 -4.99
N LEU A 104 3.10 2.63 -3.67
CA LEU A 104 2.74 1.42 -2.93
C LEU A 104 1.23 1.26 -2.92
N ARG A 105 0.77 0.06 -3.27
CA ARG A 105 -0.65 -0.31 -3.32
C ARG A 105 -0.92 -1.44 -2.37
N GLY A 106 -2.10 -1.40 -1.75
CA GLY A 106 -2.61 -2.51 -0.97
C GLY A 106 -4.13 -2.50 -0.92
N SER A 107 -4.67 -3.62 -0.47
CA SER A 107 -6.10 -3.85 -0.38
C SER A 107 -6.39 -4.78 0.79
N MET A 108 -7.52 -4.59 1.45
CA MET A 108 -7.99 -5.50 2.47
C MET A 108 -9.51 -5.61 2.47
N ILE A 109 -10.01 -6.80 2.83
CA ILE A 109 -11.43 -7.01 3.10
C ILE A 109 -11.70 -6.57 4.55
N CYS A 110 -12.58 -5.59 4.71
CA CYS A 110 -13.05 -5.11 5.99
C CYS A 110 -14.02 -6.15 6.58
N LYS A 111 -13.52 -7.02 7.46
CA LYS A 111 -14.28 -8.12 8.07
C LYS A 111 -15.31 -7.65 9.12
N ARG A 112 -15.17 -6.43 9.64
CA ARG A 112 -16.00 -5.88 10.72
C ARG A 112 -16.53 -4.50 10.33
N GLN A 113 -17.66 -4.13 10.91
CA GLN A 113 -18.15 -2.74 10.89
C GLN A 113 -17.36 -1.94 11.93
N GLY A 114 -16.91 -0.74 11.57
CA GLY A 114 -16.10 0.10 12.45
C GLY A 114 -15.24 1.07 11.66
N ASN A 115 -14.26 1.68 12.32
CA ASN A 115 -13.34 2.63 11.69
C ASN A 115 -12.03 1.93 11.36
N TYR A 116 -11.63 1.97 10.09
CA TYR A 116 -10.31 1.53 9.64
C TYR A 116 -9.45 2.77 9.46
N ILE A 117 -8.28 2.82 10.09
CA ILE A 117 -7.42 4.01 10.10
C ILE A 117 -6.11 3.65 9.44
N ILE A 118 -5.87 4.24 8.27
CA ILE A 118 -4.55 4.21 7.64
C ILE A 118 -3.69 5.30 8.30
N VAL A 119 -2.52 4.91 8.81
CA VAL A 119 -1.62 5.83 9.52
C VAL A 119 -0.32 5.99 8.75
N PHE A 120 0.01 7.23 8.42
CA PHE A 120 1.34 7.63 7.95
C PHE A 120 2.15 8.16 9.14
N ASP A 121 3.07 7.34 9.63
CA ASP A 121 3.86 7.60 10.82
C ASP A 121 5.25 8.16 10.46
N ASN A 122 5.58 9.33 10.98
CA ASN A 122 6.90 9.95 10.90
C ASN A 122 7.44 10.27 12.31
N THR A 123 6.97 9.55 13.33
CA THR A 123 7.32 9.80 14.73
C THR A 123 8.80 9.53 15.01
N TYR A 124 9.41 8.67 14.20
CA TYR A 124 10.82 8.29 14.28
C TYR A 124 11.79 9.29 13.63
N SER A 125 11.31 10.25 12.83
CA SER A 125 12.21 11.22 12.18
C SER A 125 12.60 12.34 13.14
N TRP A 126 13.89 12.64 13.21
CA TRP A 126 14.40 13.76 14.00
C TRP A 126 14.49 15.08 13.23
N PHE A 127 14.71 15.03 11.92
CA PHE A 127 15.01 16.24 11.13
C PHE A 127 13.98 16.51 10.03
N ASN A 128 13.50 15.48 9.35
CA ASN A 128 12.78 15.61 8.09
C ASN A 128 11.28 15.38 8.24
N SER A 129 10.47 16.30 7.70
CA SER A 129 9.08 16.01 7.34
C SER A 129 9.04 15.07 6.14
N LYS A 130 7.87 14.46 5.91
CA LYS A 130 7.62 13.57 4.78
C LYS A 130 6.42 14.08 4.01
N GLU A 131 6.57 14.29 2.71
CA GLU A 131 5.44 14.58 1.83
C GLU A 131 4.91 13.27 1.28
N VAL A 132 3.61 13.01 1.54
CA VAL A 132 2.90 11.81 1.12
C VAL A 132 1.75 12.21 0.22
N HIS A 133 1.72 11.64 -0.98
CA HIS A 133 0.57 11.63 -1.87
C HIS A 133 -0.18 10.33 -1.62
N TYR A 134 -1.49 10.37 -1.45
CA TYR A 134 -2.26 9.16 -1.15
C TYR A 134 -3.69 9.25 -1.67
N ARG A 135 -4.29 8.08 -1.93
CA ARG A 135 -5.73 7.94 -2.12
C ARG A 135 -6.22 6.66 -1.48
N THR A 136 -7.48 6.68 -1.06
CA THR A 136 -8.17 5.51 -0.51
C THR A 136 -9.50 5.34 -1.23
N CYS A 137 -9.92 4.09 -1.39
CA CYS A 137 -11.20 3.75 -1.99
C CYS A 137 -11.86 2.67 -1.13
N LEU A 138 -13.13 2.88 -0.77
CA LEU A 138 -13.94 1.89 -0.09
C LEU A 138 -15.06 1.46 -1.04
N GLY A 139 -15.15 0.17 -1.34
CA GLY A 139 -16.13 -0.34 -2.30
C GLY A 139 -16.55 -1.78 -2.02
N SER A 140 -17.52 -2.26 -2.79
CA SER A 140 -17.81 -3.71 -2.82
C SER A 140 -16.67 -4.45 -3.51
N PRO A 141 -16.40 -5.72 -3.16
CA PRO A 141 -15.49 -6.56 -3.93
C PRO A 141 -15.88 -6.54 -5.40
N LYS A 142 -14.90 -6.35 -6.29
CA LYS A 142 -15.16 -6.40 -7.73
C LYS A 142 -15.53 -7.85 -8.07
N GLU A 143 -16.75 -8.07 -8.54
CA GLU A 143 -17.11 -9.34 -9.19
C GLU A 143 -16.23 -9.46 -10.44
N ASN A 144 -15.46 -10.55 -10.55
CA ASN A 144 -14.57 -10.78 -11.69
C ASN A 144 -15.38 -10.87 -13.00
N PRO A 145 -15.21 -9.99 -14.00
CA PRO A 145 -15.94 -10.07 -15.26
C PRO A 145 -15.37 -11.06 -16.29
N SER A 146 -14.48 -11.98 -15.91
CA SER A 146 -13.82 -12.88 -16.88
C SER A 146 -13.56 -14.27 -16.34
N ILE A 147 -14.64 -15.03 -16.16
CA ILE A 147 -14.69 -16.41 -16.64
C ILE A 147 -15.93 -16.47 -17.54
N LEU A 148 -15.77 -16.10 -18.81
CA LEU A 148 -16.66 -16.61 -19.84
C LEU A 148 -16.07 -17.95 -20.31
N PRO A 149 -16.91 -18.99 -20.53
CA PRO A 149 -16.47 -20.31 -20.97
C PRO A 149 -15.80 -20.28 -22.35
#